data_AF-A0AAD9JI31-F1
#
_entry.id   AF-A0AAD9JI31-F1
#
_cell.length_a   1.000
_cell.length_b   1.000
_cell.length_c   1.000
_cell.angle_alpha   90.00
_cell.angle_beta   90.00
_cell.angle_gamma   90.00
#
_symmetry.space_group_name_H-M   'P 1'
#
loop_
_entity.id
_entity.type
_entity.pdbx_description
1 polymer ?
#
loop_
_entity_poly.entity_id
_entity_poly.type
_entity_poly.pdbx_seq_one_letter_code
_entity_poly.pdbx_strand_id
1 'polypeptide(L)'
;NIGLEWKVSLSRPRTCAENIYKYYIRPQLGYGCVIYDSGNQHLKYLLEGVQHRAAIACTRAFNWTPSSSLLREVGWSTLEL
;
A
#
# COMPACT_ATOMS: atom_id res chain seq x y z
N ASN A 1 16.65 -12.86 4.73
CA ASN A 1 16.79 -12.21 6.06
C ASN A 1 15.88 -10.97 6.14
N ILE A 2 14.58 -11.17 5.95
CA ILE A 2 13.57 -10.10 5.75
C ILE A 2 13.00 -9.52 7.06
N GLY A 3 13.16 -10.20 8.19
CA GLY A 3 12.55 -9.79 9.46
C GLY A 3 13.17 -8.56 10.12
N LEU A 4 14.44 -8.24 9.80
CA LEU A 4 15.15 -7.09 10.36
C LEU A 4 14.68 -5.76 9.74
N GLU A 5 14.34 -5.75 8.45
CA GLU A 5 13.79 -4.60 7.72
C GLU A 5 12.44 -4.15 8.32
N TRP A 6 11.59 -5.11 8.72
CA TRP A 6 10.32 -4.83 9.40
C TRP A 6 10.51 -4.20 10.77
N LYS A 7 11.54 -4.63 11.50
CA LYS A 7 11.87 -4.11 12.85
C LYS A 7 12.40 -2.67 12.81
N VAL A 8 13.17 -2.31 11.78
CA VAL A 8 13.65 -0.94 11.56
C VAL A 8 12.50 -0.01 11.16
N SER A 9 11.51 -0.50 10.40
CA SER A 9 10.30 0.26 10.04
C SER A 9 9.42 0.62 11.25
N LEU A 10 9.50 -0.14 12.35
CA LEU A 10 8.75 0.13 13.59
C LEU A 10 9.27 1.29 14.45
N SER A 11 10.46 1.84 14.15
CA SER A 11 10.98 3.04 14.84
C SER A 11 10.68 4.35 14.09
N ARG A 12 10.08 4.25 12.90
CA ARG A 12 9.88 5.41 12.01
C ARG A 12 8.54 6.11 12.30
N PRO A 13 8.48 7.45 12.28
CA PRO A 13 7.22 8.19 12.38
C PRO A 13 6.26 7.75 11.27
N ARG A 14 4.96 7.63 11.57
CA ARG A 14 3.92 7.26 10.58
C ARG A 14 4.01 8.13 9.32
N THR A 15 4.23 9.42 9.51
CA THR A 15 4.40 10.43 8.45
C THR A 15 5.52 10.08 7.46
N CYS A 16 6.62 9.50 7.94
CA CYS A 16 7.73 9.12 7.08
C CYS A 16 7.41 7.89 6.24
N ALA A 17 6.65 6.93 6.77
CA ALA A 17 6.18 5.75 6.04
C ALA A 17 5.13 6.15 4.99
N GLU A 18 4.18 7.00 5.36
CA GLU A 18 3.19 7.59 4.45
C GLU A 18 3.84 8.38 3.32
N ASN A 19 4.86 9.18 3.61
CA ASN A 19 5.60 9.92 2.59
C ASN A 19 6.34 8.98 1.63
N ILE A 20 7.00 7.93 2.13
CA ILE A 20 7.63 6.93 1.23
C ILE A 20 6.57 6.28 0.35
N TYR A 21 5.44 5.87 0.92
CA TYR A 21 4.38 5.28 0.11
C TYR A 21 3.87 6.25 -0.94
N LYS A 22 3.55 7.48 -0.56
CA LYS A 22 2.96 8.49 -1.44
C LYS A 22 3.89 8.93 -2.57
N TYR A 23 5.18 9.11 -2.29
CA TYR A 23 6.14 9.67 -3.25
C TYR A 23 6.93 8.61 -4.03
N TYR A 24 7.13 7.41 -3.48
CA TYR A 24 7.92 6.36 -4.13
C TYR A 24 7.08 5.18 -4.63
N ILE A 25 6.16 4.67 -3.81
CA ILE A 25 5.45 3.40 -4.09
C ILE A 25 4.17 3.65 -4.92
N ARG A 26 3.39 4.67 -4.58
CA ARG A 26 2.13 5.03 -5.25
C ARG A 26 2.29 5.36 -6.73
N PRO A 27 3.34 6.09 -7.18
CA PRO A 27 3.55 6.34 -8.61
C PRO A 27 3.85 5.04 -9.39
N GLN A 28 4.61 4.12 -8.80
CA GLN A 28 4.91 2.82 -9.39
C GLN A 28 3.66 1.95 -9.51
N LEU A 29 2.82 1.93 -8.46
CA LEU A 29 1.51 1.26 -8.47
C LEU A 29 0.57 1.87 -9.52
N GLY A 30 0.48 3.20 -9.59
CA GLY A 30 -0.35 3.89 -10.59
C GLY A 30 0.10 3.59 -12.03
N TYR A 31 1.41 3.57 -12.28
CA TYR A 31 1.96 3.18 -13.57
C TYR A 31 1.70 1.70 -13.91
N GLY A 32 1.79 0.82 -12.92
CA GLY A 32 1.39 -0.58 -13.04
C GLY A 32 -0.08 -0.72 -13.44
N CYS A 33 -0.98 0.05 -12.83
CA CYS A 33 -2.40 0.06 -13.23
C CYS A 33 -2.59 0.48 -14.70
N VAL A 34 -1.86 1.48 -15.20
CA VAL A 34 -1.94 1.91 -16.61
C VAL A 34 -1.44 0.82 -17.56
N ILE A 35 -0.37 0.11 -17.21
CA ILE A 35 0.16 -1.00 -18.03
C ILE A 35 -0.80 -2.19 -18.06
N TYR A 36 -1.42 -2.51 -16.92
CA TYR A 36 -2.29 -3.67 -16.76
C TYR A 36 -3.78 -3.36 -16.94
N ASP A 37 -4.11 -2.16 -17.42
CA ASP A 37 -5.48 -1.70 -17.62
C ASP A 37 -6.26 -2.64 -18.55
N SER A 38 -5.59 -3.17 -19.57
CA SER A 38 -6.20 -3.84 -20.72
C SER A 38 -6.45 -5.35 -20.59
N GLY A 39 -6.43 -5.97 -19.41
CA GLY A 39 -7.01 -7.33 -19.36
C GLY A 39 -6.65 -8.32 -18.27
N ASN A 40 -5.93 -7.97 -17.20
CA ASN A 40 -5.59 -8.97 -16.19
C ASN A 40 -6.08 -8.58 -14.78
N GLN A 41 -7.34 -8.92 -14.49
CA GLN A 41 -7.96 -8.71 -13.18
C GLN A 41 -7.13 -9.32 -12.04
N HIS A 42 -6.45 -10.43 -12.28
CA HIS A 42 -5.57 -11.05 -11.28
C HIS A 42 -4.41 -10.13 -10.87
N LEU A 43 -3.82 -9.39 -11.82
CA LEU A 43 -2.75 -8.43 -11.52
C LEU A 43 -3.29 -7.21 -10.78
N LYS A 44 -4.51 -6.75 -11.09
CA LYS A 44 -5.19 -5.68 -10.35
C LYS A 44 -5.41 -6.09 -8.88
N TYR A 45 -5.84 -7.33 -8.62
CA TYR A 45 -5.94 -7.86 -7.25
C TYR A 45 -4.60 -7.91 -6.51
N LEU A 46 -3.51 -8.26 -7.19
CA LEU A 46 -2.18 -8.27 -6.58
C LEU A 46 -1.71 -6.85 -6.22
N LEU A 47 -2.00 -5.86 -7.08
CA LEU A 47 -1.72 -4.45 -6.80
C LEU A 47 -2.48 -3.93 -5.58
N GLU A 48 -3.78 -4.23 -5.51
CA GLU A 48 -4.62 -3.91 -4.33
C GLU A 48 -4.08 -4.58 -3.06
N GLY A 49 -3.61 -5.82 -3.15
CA GLY A 49 -2.97 -6.52 -2.02
C GLY A 49 -1.64 -5.89 -1.57
N VAL A 50 -0.89 -5.25 -2.47
CA VAL A 50 0.32 -4.48 -2.12
C VAL A 50 -0.06 -3.16 -1.44
N GLN A 51 -1.03 -2.43 -2.00
CA GLN A 51 -1.56 -1.20 -1.39
C GLN A 51 -2.10 -1.45 0.02
N HIS A 52 -2.83 -2.55 0.22
CA HIS A 52 -3.37 -2.93 1.51
C HIS A 52 -2.28 -3.22 2.55
N ARG A 53 -1.25 -4.00 2.18
CA ARG A 53 -0.12 -4.28 3.07
C ARG A 53 0.69 -3.03 3.40
N ALA A 54 0.84 -2.12 2.44
CA ALA A 54 1.51 -0.85 2.67
C ALA A 54 0.70 0.06 3.62
N ALA A 55 -0.62 0.09 3.48
CA ALA A 55 -1.51 0.80 4.39
C ALA A 55 -1.40 0.25 5.81
N ILE A 56 -1.40 -1.08 5.98
CA ILE A 56 -1.15 -1.76 7.27
C ILE A 56 0.22 -1.37 7.84
N ALA A 57 1.26 -1.34 7.02
CA ALA A 57 2.60 -0.95 7.47
C ALA A 57 2.66 0.51 7.94
N CYS A 58 1.92 1.42 7.29
CA CYS A 58 1.85 2.83 7.67
C CYS A 58 1.01 3.07 8.93
N THR A 59 -0.17 2.45 9.01
CA THR A 59 -1.11 2.62 10.14
C THR A 59 -0.79 1.71 11.33
N ARG A 60 0.00 0.65 11.14
CA ARG A 60 0.18 -0.43 12.11
C ARG A 60 -1.14 -1.11 12.51
N ALA A 61 -2.13 -1.09 11.62
CA ALA A 61 -3.39 -1.80 11.82
C ALA A 61 -3.18 -3.32 11.79
N PHE A 62 -4.18 -4.08 12.20
CA PHE A 62 -4.14 -5.53 12.11
C PHE A 62 -4.27 -5.98 10.65
N ASN A 63 -3.69 -7.14 10.31
CA ASN A 63 -3.76 -7.72 8.96
C ASN A 63 -5.20 -8.02 8.47
N TRP A 64 -6.17 -8.00 9.37
CA TRP A 64 -7.58 -8.32 9.12
C TRP A 64 -8.45 -7.06 9.04
N THR A 65 -7.87 -5.87 9.21
CA THR A 65 -8.59 -4.62 9.12
C THR A 65 -9.10 -4.44 7.67
N PRO A 66 -10.37 -4.08 7.46
CA PRO A 66 -10.90 -3.94 6.10
C PRO A 66 -10.18 -2.83 5.34
N SER A 67 -9.85 -3.10 4.07
CA SER A 67 -9.12 -2.19 3.18
C SER A 67 -9.76 -0.81 3.10
N SER A 68 -11.08 -0.73 3.07
CA SER A 68 -11.85 0.53 3.00
C SER A 68 -11.64 1.41 4.23
N SER A 69 -11.63 0.86 5.44
CA SER A 69 -11.37 1.62 6.66
C SER A 69 -9.91 2.08 6.73
N LEU A 70 -8.98 1.21 6.34
CA LEU A 70 -7.55 1.50 6.26
C LEU A 70 -7.28 2.66 5.30
N LEU A 71 -7.78 2.55 4.07
CA LEU A 71 -7.61 3.56 3.03
C LEU A 71 -8.22 4.90 3.42
N ARG A 72 -9.37 4.89 4.10
CA ARG A 72 -9.99 6.12 4.64
C ARG A 72 -9.13 6.78 5.72
N GLU A 73 -8.46 6.01 6.56
CA GLU A 73 -7.56 6.52 7.61
C GLU A 73 -6.30 7.16 7.03
N VAL A 74 -5.67 6.54 6.03
CA VAL A 74 -4.49 7.11 5.33
C VAL A 74 -4.86 8.15 4.25
N GLY A 75 -6.15 8.33 3.97
CA GLY A 75 -6.64 9.24 2.93
C GLY A 75 -6.25 8.81 1.52
N TRP A 76 -6.14 7.49 1.27
CA TRP A 76 -5.79 6.93 -0.03
C TRP A 76 -7.05 6.47 -0.76
N SER A 77 -7.07 6.68 -2.07
CA SER A 77 -8.09 6.15 -2.98
C SER A 77 -7.76 4.69 -3.31
N THR A 78 -8.78 3.86 -3.55
CA THR A 78 -8.61 2.56 -4.23
C THR A 78 -7.92 2.76 -5.58
N LEU A 79 -7.14 1.77 -6.03
CA LEU A 79 -6.49 1.80 -7.35
C LEU A 79 -7.49 1.52 -8.49
N GLU A 80 -8.75 1.22 -8.14
CA GLU A 80 -9.86 1.23 -9.07
C GLU A 80 -10.05 2.64 -9.65
N LEU A 81 -9.60 2.79 -10.91
CA LEU A 81 -10.04 3.80 -11.86
C LEU A 81 -11.54 3.72 -12.06
#